data_AF-A0AAE3A8B3-F1
#
_entry.id   AF-A0AAE3A8B3-F1
#
_cell.length_a   1.000
_cell.length_b   1.000
_cell.length_c   1.000
_cell.angle_alpha   90.00
_cell.angle_beta   90.00
_cell.angle_gamma   90.00
#
_symmetry.space_group_name_H-M   'P 1'
#
loop_
_entity.id
_entity.type
_entity.pdbx_description
1 polymer ?
#
loop_
_entity_poly.entity_id
_entity_poly.type
_entity_poly.pdbx_seq_one_letter_code
_entity_poly.pdbx_strand_id
1 'polypeptide(L)'
;MERLTKTYSDGTHGAADNLPCGENSYAYKGLLLEALGKYEDLEEQGRLLRLPCKVGDAVYVVTSPFNVFDDIEYDENMKDEVYESYVSSVSFYESGEQYRIYAKATNHFIGAYFRECDFGKTVFLAREEAEAKLKEMEESHEGE
;
A
#
# COMPACT_ATOMS: atom_id res chain seq x y z
N MET A 1 -15.49 -1.09 -13.47
CA MET A 1 -15.31 -1.03 -14.94
C MET A 1 -14.63 -2.33 -15.33
N GLU A 2 -15.15 -3.05 -16.33
CA GLU A 2 -14.43 -4.20 -16.88
C GLU A 2 -13.13 -3.72 -17.54
N ARG A 3 -12.03 -4.46 -17.36
CA ARG A 3 -10.74 -4.06 -17.93
C ARG A 3 -10.78 -4.26 -19.45
N LEU A 4 -10.44 -3.21 -20.20
CA LEU A 4 -10.24 -3.29 -21.67
C LEU A 4 -8.86 -3.85 -22.04
N THR A 5 -8.00 -4.06 -21.04
CA THR A 5 -6.62 -4.51 -21.21
C THR A 5 -6.33 -5.77 -20.40
N LYS A 6 -5.49 -6.63 -20.98
CA LYS A 6 -4.77 -7.68 -20.25
C LYS A 6 -3.32 -7.25 -20.04
N THR A 7 -2.70 -7.74 -18.98
CA THR A 7 -1.31 -7.46 -18.64
C THR A 7 -0.48 -8.72 -18.90
N TYR A 8 0.61 -8.57 -19.65
CA TYR A 8 1.56 -9.65 -19.91
C TYR A 8 2.61 -9.74 -18.80
N SER A 9 3.35 -10.85 -18.74
CA SER A 9 4.39 -11.08 -17.73
C SER A 9 5.55 -10.07 -17.80
N ASP A 10 5.74 -9.43 -18.94
CA ASP A 10 6.72 -8.35 -19.15
C ASP A 10 6.21 -6.96 -18.75
N GLY A 11 5.00 -6.87 -18.20
CA GLY A 11 4.34 -5.62 -17.79
C GLY A 11 3.71 -4.82 -18.92
N THR A 12 3.81 -5.27 -20.18
CA THR A 12 3.11 -4.64 -21.29
C THR A 12 1.61 -4.92 -21.24
N HIS A 13 0.84 -4.08 -21.91
CA HIS A 13 -0.62 -4.17 -21.96
C HIS A 13 -1.08 -4.51 -23.38
N GLY A 14 -1.98 -5.48 -23.49
CA GLY A 14 -2.68 -5.84 -24.73
C GLY A 14 -4.19 -5.68 -24.59
N ALA A 15 -4.92 -5.82 -25.70
CA ALA A 15 -6.37 -5.86 -25.68
C ALA A 15 -6.88 -7.08 -24.91
N ALA A 16 -7.98 -6.92 -24.15
CA ALA A 16 -8.62 -8.03 -23.47
C ALA A 16 -9.30 -9.00 -24.47
N ASP A 17 -9.32 -10.30 -24.17
CA ASP A 17 -9.80 -11.33 -25.12
C ASP A 17 -11.33 -11.35 -25.27
N ASN A 18 -12.06 -10.75 -24.32
CA ASN A 18 -13.52 -10.76 -24.24
C ASN A 18 -14.18 -9.50 -24.80
N LEU A 19 -13.46 -8.70 -25.60
CA LEU A 19 -14.00 -7.48 -26.16
C LEU A 19 -15.12 -7.77 -27.17
N PRO A 20 -16.20 -6.96 -27.20
CA PRO A 20 -17.38 -7.22 -28.03
C PRO A 20 -17.15 -7.00 -29.53
N CYS A 21 -15.95 -6.55 -29.91
CA CYS A 21 -15.58 -6.19 -31.26
C CYS A 21 -14.08 -6.47 -31.45
N GLY A 22 -13.66 -6.74 -32.69
CA GLY A 22 -12.24 -7.00 -32.99
C GLY A 22 -11.37 -5.77 -32.72
N GLU A 23 -10.09 -6.01 -32.41
CA GLU A 23 -9.07 -5.02 -32.04
C GLU A 23 -8.90 -3.88 -33.06
N ASN A 24 -9.29 -4.09 -34.32
CA ASN A 24 -9.17 -3.07 -35.38
C ASN A 24 -10.48 -2.32 -35.67
N SER A 25 -11.55 -2.59 -34.92
CA SER A 25 -12.84 -1.96 -35.15
C SER A 25 -12.89 -0.51 -34.64
N TYR A 26 -13.70 0.34 -35.27
CA TYR A 26 -13.98 1.68 -34.75
C TYR A 26 -14.66 1.63 -33.38
N ALA A 27 -15.49 0.62 -33.13
CA ALA A 27 -16.12 0.39 -31.84
C ALA A 27 -15.06 0.17 -30.74
N TYR A 28 -14.03 -0.63 -31.00
CA TYR A 28 -12.92 -0.85 -30.07
C TYR A 28 -12.18 0.45 -29.75
N LYS A 29 -11.83 1.23 -30.78
CA LYS A 29 -11.17 2.53 -30.60
C LYS A 29 -12.02 3.50 -29.78
N GLY A 30 -13.34 3.51 -30.00
CA GLY A 30 -14.28 4.31 -29.22
C GLY A 30 -14.27 3.95 -27.72
N LEU A 31 -14.30 2.65 -27.40
CA LEU A 31 -14.24 2.18 -26.01
C LEU A 31 -12.94 2.60 -25.31
N LEU A 32 -11.80 2.50 -26.02
CA LEU A 32 -10.51 2.93 -25.48
C LEU A 32 -10.47 4.43 -25.22
N LEU A 33 -10.91 5.25 -26.18
CA LEU A 33 -10.92 6.71 -26.05
C LEU A 33 -11.84 7.16 -24.91
N GLU A 34 -13.00 6.53 -24.75
CA GLU A 34 -13.93 6.84 -23.66
C GLU A 34 -13.33 6.47 -22.29
N ALA A 35 -12.71 5.29 -22.18
CA ALA A 35 -12.08 4.88 -20.93
C ALA A 35 -10.87 5.76 -20.59
N LEU A 36 -10.00 6.04 -21.56
CA LEU A 36 -8.82 6.88 -21.37
C LEU A 36 -9.22 8.31 -20.99
N GLY A 37 -10.14 8.92 -21.72
CA GLY A 37 -10.63 10.27 -21.41
C GLY A 37 -11.21 10.38 -20.01
N LYS A 38 -11.93 9.35 -19.52
CA LYS A 38 -12.40 9.32 -18.12
C LYS A 38 -11.25 9.30 -17.10
N TYR A 39 -10.16 8.59 -17.39
CA TYR A 39 -8.99 8.56 -16.50
C TYR A 39 -8.22 9.89 -16.54
N GLU A 40 -8.04 10.47 -17.73
CA GLU A 40 -7.43 11.79 -17.92
C GLU A 40 -8.24 12.87 -17.19
N ASP A 41 -9.56 12.91 -17.36
CA ASP A 41 -10.45 13.82 -16.64
C ASP A 41 -10.32 13.67 -15.11
N LEU A 42 -10.26 12.43 -14.60
CA LEU A 42 -10.09 12.17 -13.17
C LEU A 42 -8.73 12.62 -12.66
N GLU A 43 -7.66 12.47 -13.45
CA GLU A 43 -6.32 12.92 -13.11
C GLU A 43 -6.24 14.46 -13.12
N GLU A 44 -6.76 15.11 -14.15
CA GLU A 44 -6.84 16.58 -14.26
C GLU A 44 -7.67 17.20 -13.12
N GLN A 45 -8.76 16.53 -12.71
CA GLN A 45 -9.58 16.96 -11.58
C GLN A 45 -8.97 16.65 -10.21
N GLY A 46 -7.82 15.97 -10.15
CA GLY A 46 -7.19 15.55 -8.88
C GLY A 46 -7.99 14.48 -8.12
N ARG A 47 -8.79 13.68 -8.82
CA ARG A 47 -9.67 12.63 -8.26
C ARG A 47 -9.14 11.21 -8.49
N LEU A 48 -8.04 11.06 -9.23
CA LEU A 48 -7.37 9.78 -9.44
C LEU A 48 -6.36 9.51 -8.31
N LEU A 49 -6.75 8.66 -7.36
CA LEU A 49 -5.90 8.27 -6.23
C LEU A 49 -4.93 7.15 -6.62
N ARG A 50 -3.67 7.30 -6.24
CA ARG A 50 -2.63 6.26 -6.36
C ARG A 50 -2.19 5.88 -4.96
N LEU A 51 -2.53 4.67 -4.53
CA LEU A 51 -2.16 4.15 -3.21
C LEU A 51 -0.93 3.24 -3.33
N PRO A 52 -0.02 3.22 -2.34
CA PRO A 52 1.12 2.31 -2.31
C PRO A 52 0.70 0.84 -2.16
N CYS A 53 -0.47 0.59 -1.57
CA CYS A 53 -1.07 -0.74 -1.42
C CYS A 53 -2.61 -0.65 -1.32
N LYS A 54 -3.30 -1.77 -1.49
CA LYS A 54 -4.78 -1.84 -1.30
C LYS A 54 -5.14 -2.23 0.12
N VAL A 55 -6.37 -1.91 0.52
CA VAL A 55 -6.96 -2.44 1.75
C VAL A 55 -6.97 -3.97 1.72
N GLY A 56 -6.57 -4.57 2.83
CA GLY A 56 -6.40 -6.02 2.99
C GLY A 56 -5.02 -6.54 2.57
N ASP A 57 -4.15 -5.71 1.99
CA ASP A 57 -2.76 -6.13 1.72
C ASP A 57 -2.02 -6.40 3.03
N ALA A 58 -1.15 -7.42 2.98
CA ALA A 58 -0.19 -7.67 4.02
C ALA A 58 0.92 -6.62 3.94
N VAL A 59 1.29 -6.07 5.09
CA VAL A 59 2.39 -5.12 5.25
C VAL A 59 3.20 -5.51 6.48
N TYR A 60 4.45 -5.05 6.55
CA TYR A 60 5.36 -5.32 7.65
C TYR A 60 5.73 -4.00 8.30
N VAL A 61 5.45 -3.89 9.60
CA VAL A 61 5.66 -2.65 10.35
C VAL A 61 6.82 -2.84 11.31
N VAL A 62 7.80 -1.94 11.24
CA VAL A 62 8.89 -1.83 12.21
C VAL A 62 8.41 -0.89 13.32
N THR A 63 8.20 -1.42 14.53
CA THR A 63 7.72 -0.65 15.69
C THR A 63 8.01 -1.39 16.99
N SER A 64 7.93 -0.69 18.12
CA SER A 64 7.96 -1.28 19.46
C SER A 64 6.75 -2.18 19.76
N PRO A 65 6.93 -3.29 20.52
CA PRO A 65 5.86 -4.17 20.98
C PRO A 65 4.72 -3.45 21.71
N PHE A 66 5.01 -2.37 22.44
CA PHE A 66 4.01 -1.58 23.17
C PHE A 66 2.91 -1.02 22.24
N ASN A 67 3.22 -0.77 20.97
CA ASN A 67 2.23 -0.30 19.99
C ASN A 67 1.35 -1.44 19.46
N VAL A 68 1.66 -2.70 19.73
CA VAL A 68 1.05 -3.88 19.10
C VAL A 68 0.18 -4.67 20.09
N PHE A 69 0.56 -4.67 21.37
CA PHE A 69 -0.08 -5.44 22.42
C PHE A 69 -0.56 -4.52 23.55
N ASP A 70 -1.84 -4.64 23.93
CA ASP A 70 -2.46 -3.74 24.92
C ASP A 70 -2.01 -4.03 26.37
N ASP A 71 -1.51 -5.23 26.66
CA ASP A 71 -1.14 -5.69 28.01
C ASP A 71 0.37 -5.58 28.30
N ILE A 72 1.08 -4.75 27.54
CA ILE A 72 2.52 -4.53 27.71
C ILE A 72 2.75 -3.19 28.41
N GLU A 73 3.50 -3.20 29.51
CA GLU A 73 3.98 -1.97 30.14
C GLU A 73 5.15 -1.39 29.32
N TYR A 74 5.17 -0.07 29.18
CA TYR A 74 6.27 0.62 28.50
C TYR A 74 7.59 0.36 29.24
N ASP A 75 8.57 -0.20 28.53
CA ASP A 75 9.94 -0.38 28.99
C ASP A 75 10.87 0.38 28.04
N GLU A 76 11.73 1.23 28.61
CA GLU A 76 12.72 2.00 27.85
C GLU A 76 13.72 1.12 27.09
N ASN A 77 13.85 -0.16 27.47
CA ASN A 77 14.71 -1.14 26.82
C ASN A 77 13.99 -1.94 25.71
N MET A 78 12.71 -1.66 25.44
CA MET A 78 12.02 -2.30 24.32
C MET A 78 12.64 -1.86 23.00
N LYS A 79 13.02 -2.86 22.22
CA LYS A 79 13.50 -2.68 20.86
C LYS A 79 12.35 -2.74 19.88
N ASP A 80 12.53 -2.07 18.74
CA ASP A 80 11.63 -2.24 17.61
C ASP A 80 11.74 -3.67 17.07
N GLU A 81 10.62 -4.20 16.59
CA GLU A 81 10.53 -5.51 15.94
C GLU A 81 9.72 -5.38 14.64
N VAL A 82 9.82 -6.40 13.78
CA VAL A 82 9.01 -6.49 12.56
C VAL A 82 7.71 -7.24 12.83
N TYR A 83 6.58 -6.56 12.65
CA TYR A 83 5.25 -7.14 12.83
C TYR A 83 4.53 -7.32 11.49
N GLU A 84 4.18 -8.58 11.18
CA GLU A 84 3.28 -8.88 10.07
C GLU A 84 1.88 -8.34 10.37
N SER A 85 1.39 -7.52 9.46
CA SER A 85 0.23 -6.67 9.64
C SER A 85 -0.61 -6.62 8.37
N TYR A 86 -1.76 -5.94 8.41
CA TYR A 86 -2.56 -5.67 7.23
C TYR A 86 -3.21 -4.28 7.27
N VAL A 87 -3.43 -3.70 6.09
CA VAL A 87 -4.12 -2.41 5.96
C VAL A 87 -5.62 -2.64 6.11
N SER A 88 -6.22 -2.14 7.19
CA SER A 88 -7.66 -2.27 7.43
C SER A 88 -8.48 -1.20 6.71
N SER A 89 -7.96 0.03 6.59
CA SER A 89 -8.66 1.13 5.92
C SER A 89 -7.70 2.24 5.55
N VAL A 90 -8.06 3.02 4.52
CA VAL A 90 -7.42 4.29 4.19
C VAL A 90 -8.49 5.38 4.29
N SER A 91 -8.20 6.44 5.04
CA SER A 91 -9.10 7.58 5.25
C SER A 91 -8.43 8.86 4.76
N PHE A 92 -9.21 9.74 4.14
CA PHE A 92 -8.72 11.00 3.59
C PHE A 92 -9.35 12.16 4.35
N TYR A 93 -8.49 12.97 4.96
CA TYR A 93 -8.85 14.20 5.68
C TYR A 93 -8.27 15.40 4.95
N GLU A 94 -8.69 16.61 5.34
CA GLU A 94 -8.06 17.85 4.86
C GLU A 94 -6.55 17.89 5.19
N SER A 95 -6.15 17.28 6.30
CA SER A 95 -4.76 17.15 6.74
C SER A 95 -3.94 16.09 5.99
N GLY A 96 -4.56 15.36 5.06
CA GLY A 96 -3.94 14.27 4.32
C GLY A 96 -4.58 12.90 4.58
N GLU A 97 -3.95 11.87 4.02
CA GLU A 97 -4.36 10.49 4.13
C GLU A 97 -3.86 9.82 5.41
N GLN A 98 -4.61 8.84 5.88
CA GLN A 98 -4.26 8.01 7.03
C GLN A 98 -4.50 6.54 6.71
N TYR A 99 -3.49 5.71 6.96
CA TYR A 99 -3.56 4.26 6.88
C TYR A 99 -3.79 3.68 8.27
N ARG A 100 -4.83 2.88 8.40
CA ARG A 100 -5.12 2.13 9.62
C ARG A 100 -4.57 0.72 9.47
N ILE A 101 -3.54 0.39 10.25
CA ILE A 101 -2.83 -0.89 10.16
C ILE A 101 -3.10 -1.70 11.42
N TYR A 102 -3.38 -2.98 11.23
CA TYR A 102 -3.63 -3.94 12.31
C TYR A 102 -2.57 -5.04 12.28
N ALA A 103 -2.03 -5.37 13.45
CA ALA A 103 -1.12 -6.50 13.57
C ALA A 103 -1.90 -7.81 13.41
N LYS A 104 -1.38 -8.74 12.60
CA LYS A 104 -2.07 -10.02 12.36
C LYS A 104 -2.12 -10.91 13.60
N ALA A 105 -1.08 -10.86 14.43
CA ALA A 105 -0.95 -11.73 15.60
C ALA A 105 -2.04 -11.47 16.65
N THR A 106 -2.38 -10.21 16.89
CA THR A 106 -3.36 -9.79 17.91
C THR A 106 -4.69 -9.35 17.31
N ASN A 107 -4.73 -9.07 16.01
CA ASN A 107 -5.85 -8.40 15.36
C ASN A 107 -6.18 -7.05 16.03
N HIS A 108 -5.17 -6.39 16.61
CA HIS A 108 -5.29 -5.07 17.23
C HIS A 108 -4.69 -3.99 16.33
N PHE A 109 -5.21 -2.78 16.49
CA PHE A 109 -4.69 -1.60 15.82
C PHE A 109 -3.27 -1.34 16.32
N ILE A 110 -2.32 -1.17 15.41
CA ILE A 110 -1.00 -0.69 15.80
C ILE A 110 -1.17 0.76 16.23
N GLY A 111 -0.78 1.08 17.46
CA GLY A 111 -0.95 2.38 18.14
C GLY A 111 -0.21 3.57 17.52
N ALA A 112 -0.16 3.66 16.20
CA ALA A 112 0.51 4.70 15.42
C ALA A 112 -0.37 5.19 14.26
N TYR A 113 -0.13 6.43 13.84
CA TYR A 113 -0.80 7.06 12.70
C TYR A 113 0.11 7.00 11.48
N PHE A 114 -0.22 6.14 10.51
CA PHE A 114 0.58 5.96 9.30
C PHE A 114 0.05 6.81 8.14
N ARG A 115 0.96 7.33 7.34
CA ARG A 115 0.72 8.06 6.09
C ARG A 115 1.49 7.43 4.94
N GLU A 116 1.26 7.90 3.72
CA GLU A 116 1.98 7.40 2.55
C GLU A 116 3.50 7.58 2.71
N CYS A 117 3.94 8.67 3.35
CA CYS A 117 5.35 8.98 3.56
C CYS A 117 6.11 8.03 4.52
N ASP A 118 5.40 7.12 5.19
CA ASP A 118 5.97 6.14 6.13
C ASP A 118 6.29 4.81 5.43
N PHE A 119 5.74 4.59 4.23
CA PHE A 119 6.11 3.46 3.39
C PHE A 119 7.58 3.57 2.96
N GLY A 120 8.33 2.47 3.13
CA GLY A 120 9.78 2.41 2.91
C GLY A 120 10.61 2.95 4.08
N LYS A 121 9.99 3.45 5.16
CA LYS A 121 10.69 3.90 6.39
C LYS A 121 10.38 3.00 7.57
N THR A 122 9.10 2.82 7.87
CA THR A 122 8.61 1.99 8.98
C THR A 122 7.54 1.02 8.53
N VAL A 123 6.92 1.22 7.37
CA VAL A 123 5.95 0.30 6.76
C VAL A 123 6.52 -0.24 5.45
N PHE A 124 6.47 -1.56 5.25
CA PHE A 124 7.06 -2.22 4.08
C PHE A 124 6.09 -3.22 3.46
N LEU A 125 6.20 -3.43 2.15
CA LEU A 125 5.40 -4.42 1.42
C LEU A 125 6.04 -5.82 1.45
N ALA A 126 7.34 -5.91 1.73
CA ALA A 126 8.11 -7.14 1.88
C ALA A 126 8.73 -7.24 3.28
N ARG A 127 8.80 -8.46 3.79
CA ARG A 127 9.35 -8.73 5.13
C ARG A 127 10.85 -8.46 5.17
N GLU A 128 11.54 -8.87 4.12
CA GLU A 128 12.98 -8.74 3.96
C GLU A 128 13.42 -7.28 3.98
N GLU A 129 12.62 -6.37 3.40
CA GLU A 129 12.87 -4.93 3.45
C GLU A 129 12.71 -4.37 4.86
N ALA A 130 11.68 -4.81 5.60
CA ALA A 130 11.47 -4.41 6.99
C ALA A 130 12.61 -4.92 7.91
N GLU A 131 13.01 -6.17 7.77
CA GLU A 131 14.12 -6.76 8.53
C GLU A 131 15.46 -6.08 8.22
N ALA A 132 15.71 -5.74 6.96
CA ALA A 132 16.88 -4.96 6.57
C ALA A 132 16.88 -3.57 7.22
N LYS A 133 15.71 -2.90 7.27
CA LYS A 133 15.61 -1.58 7.91
C LYS A 133 15.80 -1.66 9.42
N LEU A 134 15.21 -2.65 10.08
CA LEU A 134 15.40 -2.86 11.52
C LEU A 134 16.88 -3.03 11.86
N LYS A 135 17.61 -3.85 11.09
CA LYS A 135 19.05 -4.05 11.28
C LYS A 135 19.86 -2.77 11.11
N GLU A 136 19.54 -1.95 10.10
CA GLU A 136 20.17 -0.63 9.89
C GLU A 136 19.98 0.29 11.12
N MET A 137 18.79 0.27 11.72
CA MET A 137 18.48 1.05 12.92
C MET A 137 19.20 0.54 14.16
N GLU A 138 19.35 -0.77 14.34
CA GLU A 138 20.11 -1.34 15.46
C GLU A 138 21.61 -0.99 15.37
N GLU A 139 22.20 -1.10 14.18
CA GLU A 139 23.61 -0.77 13.94
C GLU A 139 23.94 0.71 14.19
N SER A 140 23.00 1.63 13.91
CA SER A 140 23.22 3.05 14.16
C SER A 140 23.24 3.43 15.64
N HIS A 141 22.59 2.63 16.50
CA HIS A 141 22.54 2.89 17.95
C HIS A 141 23.70 2.24 18.71
N GLU A 142 24.37 1.24 18.15
CA GLU A 142 25.56 0.61 18.77
C GLU A 142 26.88 1.38 18.51
N GLY A 143 26.84 2.40 17.65
CA GLY A 143 27.99 3.23 17.27
C GLY A 143 28.14 4.56 18.02
N GLU A 144 27.23 4.87 18.95
CA GLU A 144 27.25 6.07 19.83
C GLU A 144 27.63 5.71 21.27
#